data_AF-A0A948YBR7-F1
#
_entry.id   AF-A0A948YBR7-F1
#
_cell.length_a   1.000
_cell.length_b   1.000
_cell.length_c   1.000
_cell.angle_alpha   90.00
_cell.angle_beta   90.00
_cell.angle_gamma   90.00
#
_symmetry.space_group_name_H-M   'P 1'
#
loop_
_entity.id
_entity.type
_entity.pdbx_description
1 polymer ?
#
loop_
_entity_poly.entity_id
_entity_poly.type
_entity_poly.pdbx_seq_one_letter_code
_entity_poly.pdbx_strand_id
1 'polypeptide(L)'
;MTKVKIIAILLISICLIRFTSISVYATQPGGKPEGKPFEELQNAVDDLRNKILILTGRITDLETWKSSVDNLLIDINTKITGLTARIVALEEPNTLLEKVKQVDGSGSGLDADLLDGLDSVSFAQANGVYPNLSVGYATSAGNSDTVDGKHASEFLSLWTDGGSYIYPNNVNDTFQITDAGGLYVPGNIGINTTGPTQKLHIFSDDNDAAIRLETGQRPGSHNFTMGVDNNDNKFKINVGHHLGYANQFVIEEGGNVGIGAVNTTEKLTVAGTIHSISGGFKFPDGTVQTTAASGGFKTYDSGWFPCSTGGTYNKIHNLNTTAFIAILYFATDSNGSNAQNVSDGFRDYEGEERGGIIKNINLTTFTIQAGATYVHTGLDNTGNRIDYNSGYYRVIAIAL
;
A
#
# COMPACT_ATOMS: atom_id res chain seq x y z
N MET A 1 -13.19 -25.43 -111.72
CA MET A 1 -14.39 -26.06 -112.30
C MET A 1 -14.09 -26.31 -113.78
N THR A 2 -13.25 -27.30 -114.07
CA THR A 2 -12.36 -27.23 -115.24
C THR A 2 -12.05 -28.64 -115.75
N LYS A 3 -12.23 -28.84 -117.06
CA LYS A 3 -11.89 -30.03 -117.86
C LYS A 3 -12.63 -31.35 -117.54
N VAL A 4 -12.83 -31.74 -116.29
CA VAL A 4 -13.43 -33.05 -115.93
C VAL A 4 -14.94 -33.13 -116.27
N LYS A 5 -15.73 -32.10 -115.92
CA LYS A 5 -17.15 -31.98 -116.33
C LYS A 5 -17.35 -32.09 -117.85
N ILE A 6 -16.47 -31.45 -118.61
CA ILE A 6 -16.55 -31.44 -120.08
C ILE A 6 -16.24 -32.84 -120.62
N ILE A 7 -15.20 -33.51 -120.10
CA ILE A 7 -14.80 -34.85 -120.56
C ILE A 7 -15.86 -35.91 -120.21
N ALA A 8 -16.45 -35.86 -119.01
CA ALA A 8 -17.50 -36.79 -118.60
C ALA A 8 -18.77 -36.65 -119.46
N ILE A 9 -19.21 -35.41 -119.72
CA ILE A 9 -20.34 -35.13 -120.61
C ILE A 9 -20.03 -35.55 -122.06
N LEU A 10 -18.81 -35.30 -122.55
CA LEU A 10 -18.39 -35.70 -123.90
C LEU A 10 -18.37 -37.23 -124.06
N LEU A 11 -17.89 -37.96 -123.06
CA LEU A 11 -17.88 -39.43 -123.03
C LEU A 11 -19.29 -40.02 -123.02
N ILE A 12 -20.23 -39.39 -122.28
CA ILE A 12 -21.64 -39.77 -122.27
C ILE A 12 -22.27 -39.53 -123.66
N SER A 13 -22.04 -38.37 -124.28
CA SER A 13 -22.55 -38.10 -125.63
C SER A 13 -21.96 -39.03 -126.69
N ILE A 14 -20.68 -39.39 -126.60
CA ILE A 14 -20.02 -40.32 -127.52
C ILE A 14 -20.54 -41.76 -127.34
N CYS A 15 -20.80 -42.20 -126.10
CA CYS A 15 -21.40 -43.50 -125.82
C CYS A 15 -22.89 -43.61 -126.22
N LEU A 16 -23.67 -42.53 -126.11
CA LEU A 16 -25.06 -42.49 -126.57
C LEU A 16 -25.18 -42.49 -128.10
N ILE A 17 -24.27 -41.81 -128.82
CA ILE A 17 -24.32 -41.68 -130.29
C ILE A 17 -23.84 -42.96 -131.01
N ARG A 18 -22.90 -43.74 -130.46
CA ARG A 18 -22.34 -44.91 -131.17
C ARG A 18 -23.10 -46.23 -131.01
N PHE A 19 -24.09 -46.32 -130.12
CA PHE A 19 -24.78 -47.59 -129.82
C PHE A 19 -26.23 -47.67 -130.28
N THR A 20 -26.82 -46.61 -130.84
CA THR A 20 -28.09 -46.70 -131.60
C THR A 20 -27.91 -47.34 -132.98
N SER A 21 -26.67 -47.68 -133.38
CA SER A 21 -26.32 -48.12 -134.73
C SER A 21 -25.86 -49.58 -134.85
N ILE A 22 -26.02 -50.43 -133.83
CA ILE A 22 -25.57 -51.85 -133.89
C ILE A 22 -26.65 -52.85 -134.33
N SER A 23 -27.86 -52.38 -134.69
CA SER A 23 -28.97 -53.22 -135.18
C SER A 23 -28.92 -53.53 -136.69
N VAL A 24 -27.77 -53.41 -137.37
CA VAL A 24 -27.71 -53.67 -138.81
C VAL A 24 -26.42 -54.42 -139.18
N TYR A 25 -26.59 -55.51 -139.95
CA TYR A 25 -25.61 -56.46 -140.49
C TYR A 25 -25.07 -57.49 -139.48
N ALA A 26 -25.28 -58.81 -139.63
CA ALA A 26 -25.32 -59.58 -140.88
C ALA A 26 -26.34 -60.74 -140.85
N THR A 27 -27.32 -60.66 -141.75
CA THR A 27 -27.83 -61.82 -142.48
C THR A 27 -26.87 -62.11 -143.64
N GLN A 28 -26.19 -63.26 -143.61
CA GLN A 28 -25.59 -63.90 -144.79
C GLN A 28 -25.84 -65.42 -144.67
N PRO A 29 -26.35 -66.10 -145.72
CA PRO A 29 -26.64 -67.53 -145.69
C PRO A 29 -25.36 -68.35 -145.91
N GLY A 30 -25.03 -69.23 -144.95
CA GLY A 30 -23.97 -70.24 -145.08
C GLY A 30 -22.57 -69.76 -144.67
N GLY A 31 -22.14 -70.11 -143.46
CA GLY A 31 -20.77 -69.90 -142.97
C GLY A 31 -20.74 -69.36 -141.53
N LYS A 32 -20.35 -70.22 -140.59
CA LYS A 32 -20.32 -70.00 -139.13
C LYS A 32 -19.42 -68.80 -138.74
N PRO A 33 -19.87 -67.91 -137.82
CA PRO A 33 -18.95 -67.11 -137.02
C PRO A 33 -18.85 -67.68 -135.59
N GLU A 34 -17.62 -67.99 -135.16
CA GLU A 34 -17.25 -68.40 -133.80
C GLU A 34 -17.16 -67.19 -132.84
N GLY A 35 -18.26 -66.44 -132.71
CA GLY A 35 -18.38 -65.30 -131.79
C GLY A 35 -19.51 -65.49 -130.79
N LYS A 36 -19.36 -64.98 -129.56
CA LYS A 36 -20.40 -65.03 -128.52
C LYS A 36 -21.74 -64.47 -129.03
N PRO A 37 -22.91 -65.00 -128.63
CA PRO A 37 -24.22 -64.56 -129.12
C PRO A 37 -24.40 -63.04 -128.93
N PHE A 38 -25.01 -62.36 -129.91
CA PHE A 38 -25.28 -60.91 -129.90
C PHE A 38 -25.92 -60.41 -128.59
N GLU A 39 -26.76 -61.25 -127.96
CA GLU A 39 -27.43 -60.99 -126.69
C GLU A 39 -26.45 -60.87 -125.50
N GLU A 40 -25.36 -61.65 -125.46
CA GLU A 40 -24.32 -61.53 -124.43
C GLU A 40 -23.54 -60.21 -124.55
N LEU A 41 -23.30 -59.75 -125.77
CA LEU A 41 -22.64 -58.46 -126.03
C LEU A 41 -23.54 -57.27 -125.63
N GLN A 42 -24.84 -57.37 -125.91
CA GLN A 42 -25.82 -56.35 -125.53
C GLN A 42 -25.92 -56.23 -124.00
N ASN A 43 -26.01 -57.36 -123.29
CA ASN A 43 -26.04 -57.38 -121.82
C ASN A 43 -24.76 -56.78 -121.20
N ALA A 44 -23.58 -57.05 -121.78
CA ALA A 44 -22.32 -56.46 -121.32
C ALA A 44 -22.26 -54.94 -121.55
N VAL A 45 -22.83 -54.44 -122.65
CA VAL A 45 -22.92 -53.00 -122.94
C VAL A 45 -23.85 -52.29 -121.97
N ASP A 46 -25.00 -52.89 -121.64
CA ASP A 46 -25.94 -52.29 -120.69
C ASP A 46 -25.40 -52.31 -119.24
N ASP A 47 -24.66 -53.36 -118.85
CA ASP A 47 -23.89 -53.37 -117.60
C ASP A 47 -22.82 -52.25 -117.56
N LEU A 48 -22.07 -52.06 -118.65
CA LEU A 48 -21.10 -50.96 -118.75
C LEU A 48 -21.78 -49.59 -118.68
N ARG A 49 -22.95 -49.40 -119.32
CA ARG A 49 -23.74 -48.15 -119.20
C ARG A 49 -24.16 -47.89 -117.77
N ASN A 50 -24.68 -48.89 -117.07
CA ASN A 50 -25.08 -48.76 -115.67
C ASN A 50 -23.87 -48.41 -114.79
N LYS A 51 -22.72 -49.06 -115.00
CA LYS A 51 -21.47 -48.74 -114.29
C LYS A 51 -21.00 -47.31 -114.57
N ILE A 52 -21.07 -46.84 -115.82
CA ILE A 52 -20.73 -45.47 -116.20
C ILE A 52 -21.68 -44.46 -115.54
N LEU A 53 -22.98 -44.75 -115.48
CA LEU A 53 -23.97 -43.90 -114.82
C LEU A 53 -23.68 -43.78 -113.32
N ILE A 54 -23.40 -44.90 -112.65
CA ILE A 54 -23.02 -44.93 -111.22
C ILE A 54 -21.71 -44.16 -110.98
N LEU A 55 -20.69 -44.37 -111.83
CA LEU A 55 -19.42 -43.63 -111.74
C LEU A 55 -19.62 -42.12 -111.92
N THR A 56 -20.53 -41.71 -112.80
CA THR A 56 -20.87 -40.30 -113.01
C THR A 56 -21.50 -39.68 -111.76
N GLY A 57 -22.41 -40.41 -111.10
CA GLY A 57 -22.96 -40.00 -109.80
C GLY A 57 -21.86 -39.82 -108.75
N ARG A 58 -20.99 -40.81 -108.59
CA ARG A 58 -19.85 -40.75 -107.64
C ARG A 58 -18.90 -39.59 -107.93
N ILE A 59 -18.63 -39.27 -109.20
CA ILE A 59 -17.80 -38.11 -109.57
C ILE A 59 -18.48 -36.80 -109.15
N THR A 60 -19.80 -36.70 -109.33
CA THR A 60 -20.58 -35.52 -108.92
C THR A 60 -20.55 -35.31 -107.40
N ASP A 61 -20.65 -36.40 -106.63
CA ASP A 61 -20.53 -36.35 -105.16
C ASP A 61 -19.11 -35.92 -104.73
N LEU A 62 -18.08 -36.45 -105.40
CA LEU A 62 -16.69 -36.05 -105.15
C LEU A 62 -16.43 -34.57 -105.48
N GLU A 63 -17.03 -34.03 -106.54
CA GLU A 63 -16.94 -32.60 -106.87
C GLU A 63 -17.64 -31.71 -105.83
N THR A 64 -18.76 -32.20 -105.29
CA THR A 64 -19.49 -31.53 -104.21
C THR A 64 -18.65 -31.53 -102.92
N TRP A 65 -18.08 -32.69 -102.55
CA TRP A 65 -17.18 -32.81 -101.39
C TRP A 65 -15.95 -31.94 -101.53
N LYS A 66 -15.34 -31.89 -102.73
CA LYS A 66 -14.21 -30.98 -103.01
C LYS A 66 -14.59 -29.52 -102.77
N SER A 67 -15.77 -29.11 -103.22
CA SER A 67 -16.23 -27.72 -103.03
C SER A 67 -16.43 -27.39 -101.55
N SER A 68 -16.93 -28.33 -100.75
CA SER A 68 -17.02 -28.19 -99.29
C SER A 68 -15.64 -28.08 -98.62
N VAL A 69 -14.66 -28.88 -99.06
CA VAL A 69 -13.26 -28.81 -98.57
C VAL A 69 -12.62 -27.47 -98.94
N ASP A 70 -12.84 -26.96 -100.16
CA ASP A 70 -12.32 -25.66 -100.60
C ASP A 70 -12.91 -24.52 -99.73
N ASN A 71 -14.20 -24.58 -99.37
CA ASN A 71 -14.83 -23.61 -98.47
C ASN A 71 -14.27 -23.68 -97.04
N LEU A 72 -14.02 -24.88 -96.51
CA LEU A 72 -13.38 -25.04 -95.21
C LEU A 72 -11.95 -24.46 -95.20
N LEU A 73 -11.20 -24.64 -96.29
CA LEU A 73 -9.87 -24.07 -96.43
C LEU A 73 -9.90 -22.53 -96.42
N ILE A 74 -10.90 -21.93 -97.05
CA ILE A 74 -11.12 -20.46 -97.04
C ILE A 74 -11.43 -19.96 -95.62
N ASP A 75 -12.34 -20.62 -94.90
CA ASP A 75 -12.70 -20.24 -93.52
C ASP A 75 -11.50 -20.38 -92.57
N ILE A 76 -10.74 -21.48 -92.68
CA ILE A 76 -9.53 -21.73 -91.90
C ILE A 76 -8.49 -20.63 -92.16
N ASN A 77 -8.21 -20.30 -93.43
CA ASN A 77 -7.23 -19.26 -93.76
C ASN A 77 -7.65 -17.87 -93.28
N THR A 78 -8.96 -17.57 -93.30
CA THR A 78 -9.51 -16.33 -92.75
C THR A 78 -9.31 -16.25 -91.24
N LYS A 79 -9.60 -17.35 -90.52
CA LYS A 79 -9.38 -17.45 -89.06
C LYS A 79 -7.89 -17.36 -88.69
N ILE A 80 -7.01 -18.02 -89.44
CA ILE A 80 -5.55 -17.93 -89.25
C ILE A 80 -5.10 -16.48 -89.41
N THR A 81 -5.53 -15.80 -90.47
CA THR A 81 -5.17 -14.39 -90.71
C THR A 81 -5.63 -13.49 -89.55
N GLY A 82 -6.85 -13.68 -89.04
CA GLY A 82 -7.36 -12.94 -87.88
C GLY A 82 -6.61 -13.23 -86.58
N LEU A 83 -6.21 -14.48 -86.34
CA LEU A 83 -5.39 -14.85 -85.20
C LEU A 83 -3.98 -14.27 -85.29
N THR A 84 -3.35 -14.31 -86.46
CA THR A 84 -2.03 -13.71 -86.69
C THR A 84 -2.04 -12.21 -86.39
N ALA A 85 -3.06 -11.47 -86.85
CA ALA A 85 -3.18 -10.04 -86.54
C ALA A 85 -3.30 -9.75 -85.03
N ARG A 86 -4.02 -10.58 -84.28
CA ARG A 86 -4.17 -10.46 -82.82
C ARG A 86 -2.87 -10.78 -82.08
N ILE A 87 -2.12 -11.77 -82.55
CA ILE A 87 -0.82 -12.16 -81.98
C ILE A 87 0.20 -11.03 -82.20
N VAL A 88 0.32 -10.50 -83.41
CA VAL A 88 1.22 -9.37 -83.71
C VAL A 88 0.91 -8.16 -82.82
N ALA A 89 -0.37 -7.85 -82.59
CA ALA A 89 -0.77 -6.76 -81.69
C ALA A 89 -0.47 -7.01 -80.20
N LEU A 90 -0.10 -8.22 -79.81
CA LEU A 90 0.32 -8.59 -78.45
C LEU A 90 1.83 -8.81 -78.34
N GLU A 91 2.54 -9.10 -79.43
CA GLU A 91 3.99 -9.28 -79.43
C GLU A 91 4.76 -7.95 -79.41
N GLU A 92 4.19 -6.89 -79.99
CA GLU A 92 4.80 -5.56 -79.99
C GLU A 92 4.74 -4.93 -78.58
N PRO A 93 5.88 -4.71 -77.89
CA PRO A 93 5.87 -4.21 -76.52
C PRO A 93 5.15 -2.85 -76.37
N ASN A 94 5.20 -2.02 -77.42
CA ASN A 94 4.53 -0.73 -77.42
C ASN A 94 3.00 -0.86 -77.39
N THR A 95 2.40 -1.83 -78.09
CA THR A 95 0.94 -2.01 -78.07
C THR A 95 0.46 -2.62 -76.76
N LEU A 96 1.28 -3.47 -76.12
CA LEU A 96 1.06 -3.95 -74.76
C LEU A 96 1.12 -2.81 -73.74
N LEU A 97 2.14 -1.97 -73.83
CA LEU A 97 2.31 -0.82 -72.94
C LEU A 97 1.12 0.14 -73.03
N GLU A 98 0.66 0.46 -74.24
CA GLU A 98 -0.52 1.33 -74.42
C GLU A 98 -1.81 0.70 -73.84
N LYS A 99 -1.96 -0.63 -73.89
CA LYS A 99 -3.09 -1.31 -73.24
C LYS A 99 -2.99 -1.32 -71.72
N VAL A 100 -1.79 -1.48 -71.16
CA VAL A 100 -1.58 -1.45 -69.69
C VAL A 100 -1.76 -0.03 -69.14
N LYS A 101 -1.31 1.01 -69.85
CA LYS A 101 -1.57 2.41 -69.47
C LYS A 101 -3.04 2.78 -69.39
N GLN A 102 -3.93 2.11 -70.14
CA GLN A 102 -5.37 2.33 -69.99
C GLN A 102 -5.92 1.80 -68.66
N VAL A 103 -5.17 0.91 -68.01
CA VAL A 103 -5.49 0.31 -66.70
C VAL A 103 -4.83 1.11 -65.56
N ASP A 104 -3.84 1.94 -65.88
CA ASP A 104 -3.07 2.76 -64.92
C ASP A 104 -3.39 4.26 -65.11
N GLY A 105 -4.33 4.76 -64.33
CA GLY A 105 -4.77 6.15 -64.37
C GLY A 105 -5.96 6.43 -63.44
N SER A 106 -6.17 7.71 -63.14
CA SER A 106 -7.24 8.21 -62.27
C SER A 106 -8.61 7.61 -62.64
N GLY A 107 -9.22 6.86 -61.72
CA GLY A 107 -10.53 6.22 -61.89
C GLY A 107 -10.48 4.75 -62.35
N SER A 108 -9.28 4.16 -62.44
CA SER A 108 -9.09 2.74 -62.77
C SER A 108 -9.38 1.79 -61.61
N GLY A 109 -9.28 2.26 -60.35
CA GLY A 109 -9.43 1.43 -59.15
C GLY A 109 -8.26 0.45 -58.91
N LEU A 110 -7.16 0.63 -59.65
CA LEU A 110 -5.88 -0.05 -59.48
C LEU A 110 -4.82 1.01 -59.16
N ASP A 111 -5.06 1.79 -58.11
CA ASP A 111 -4.22 2.94 -57.76
C ASP A 111 -3.05 2.46 -56.88
N ALA A 112 -1.86 2.28 -57.46
CA ALA A 112 -0.64 1.90 -56.73
C ALA A 112 0.17 3.13 -56.24
N ASP A 113 -0.36 4.34 -56.46
CA ASP A 113 0.34 5.61 -56.47
C ASP A 113 -0.35 6.72 -55.64
N LEU A 114 -1.45 6.38 -54.93
CA LEU A 114 -2.05 7.21 -53.88
C LEU A 114 -1.73 6.63 -52.50
N LEU A 115 -1.05 7.41 -51.65
CA LEU A 115 -0.96 7.15 -50.21
C LEU A 115 -1.79 8.22 -49.50
N ASP A 116 -2.78 7.80 -48.71
CA ASP A 116 -3.70 8.68 -47.97
C ASP A 116 -4.44 9.73 -48.82
N GLY A 117 -4.71 9.41 -50.10
CA GLY A 117 -5.46 10.27 -51.01
C GLY A 117 -4.67 11.44 -51.61
N LEU A 118 -3.34 11.43 -51.49
CA LEU A 118 -2.43 12.40 -52.11
C LEU A 118 -1.49 11.73 -53.11
N ASP A 119 -1.22 12.40 -54.23
CA ASP A 119 -0.28 11.97 -55.28
C ASP A 119 1.18 12.18 -54.82
N SER A 120 2.11 11.35 -55.31
CA SER A 120 3.58 11.50 -55.26
C SER A 120 4.12 12.94 -55.37
N VAL A 121 3.49 13.83 -56.16
CA VAL A 121 3.87 15.25 -56.30
C VAL A 121 3.56 16.11 -55.07
N SER A 122 2.67 15.61 -54.20
CA SER A 122 2.31 16.23 -52.92
C SER A 122 3.29 15.87 -51.81
N PHE A 123 4.11 14.83 -52.03
CA PHE A 123 5.17 14.44 -51.11
C PHE A 123 6.43 15.23 -51.44
N ALA A 124 7.03 15.86 -50.44
CA ALA A 124 8.31 16.54 -50.60
C ALA A 124 9.39 15.53 -51.04
N GLN A 125 10.09 15.81 -52.14
CA GLN A 125 11.23 15.01 -52.58
C GLN A 125 12.38 15.15 -51.57
N ALA A 126 12.67 14.08 -50.82
CA ALA A 126 13.79 14.02 -49.88
C ALA A 126 15.15 13.84 -50.59
N ASN A 127 15.47 14.70 -51.58
CA ASN A 127 16.79 14.76 -52.20
C ASN A 127 17.32 16.21 -52.30
N GLY A 128 16.99 17.03 -51.31
CA GLY A 128 17.73 18.23 -50.98
C GLY A 128 18.41 18.03 -49.64
N VAL A 129 19.71 18.34 -49.54
CA VAL A 129 20.41 18.48 -48.26
C VAL A 129 19.75 19.64 -47.51
N TYR A 130 18.79 19.35 -46.64
CA TYR A 130 18.26 20.31 -45.68
C TYR A 130 19.12 20.22 -44.41
N PRO A 131 19.84 21.28 -44.02
CA PRO A 131 20.49 21.28 -42.72
C PRO A 131 19.38 21.24 -41.67
N ASN A 132 19.28 20.16 -40.90
CA ASN A 132 18.23 19.95 -39.90
C ASN A 132 16.80 20.07 -40.44
N LEU A 133 16.37 19.12 -41.29
CA LEU A 133 14.98 18.69 -41.17
C LEU A 133 14.91 17.82 -39.90
N SER A 134 14.74 18.48 -38.75
CA SER A 134 14.01 17.83 -37.66
C SER A 134 12.69 17.44 -38.30
N VAL A 135 12.54 16.16 -38.68
CA VAL A 135 11.22 15.55 -38.74
C VAL A 135 10.69 15.83 -37.35
N GLY A 136 9.88 16.89 -37.24
CA GLY A 136 9.38 17.33 -35.96
C GLY A 136 8.85 16.08 -35.31
N TYR A 137 9.46 15.68 -34.20
CA TYR A 137 8.97 14.57 -33.40
C TYR A 137 7.47 14.84 -33.32
N ALA A 138 6.65 13.97 -33.92
CA ALA A 138 5.21 14.16 -33.86
C ALA A 138 4.91 14.38 -32.37
N THR A 139 4.07 15.35 -32.03
CA THR A 139 3.76 15.61 -30.61
C THR A 139 3.32 14.33 -29.89
N SER A 140 2.79 13.36 -30.64
CA SER A 140 2.43 11.99 -30.28
C SER A 140 3.56 10.94 -30.22
N ALA A 141 4.82 11.32 -30.39
CA ALA A 141 6.00 10.44 -30.28
C ALA A 141 6.92 10.86 -29.12
N GLY A 142 6.81 12.11 -28.65
CA GLY A 142 7.48 12.58 -27.43
C GLY A 142 6.96 11.90 -26.15
N ASN A 143 5.77 11.29 -26.23
CA ASN A 143 5.18 10.49 -25.17
C ASN A 143 5.45 8.98 -25.32
N SER A 144 6.29 8.53 -26.26
CA SER A 144 6.54 7.07 -26.39
C SER A 144 7.27 6.49 -25.18
N ASP A 145 7.99 7.31 -24.42
CA ASP A 145 8.60 6.98 -23.12
C ASP A 145 7.73 7.47 -21.93
N THR A 146 6.54 7.98 -22.22
CA THR A 146 5.62 8.50 -21.20
C THR A 146 4.27 7.79 -21.24
N VAL A 147 3.90 7.10 -20.17
CA VAL A 147 2.51 6.66 -19.97
C VAL A 147 1.73 7.82 -19.35
N ASP A 148 0.56 8.18 -19.89
CA ASP A 148 -0.26 9.32 -19.42
C ASP A 148 0.47 10.68 -19.32
N GLY A 149 1.49 10.91 -20.15
CA GLY A 149 2.20 12.19 -20.25
C GLY A 149 3.31 12.42 -19.22
N LYS A 150 3.74 11.38 -18.48
CA LYS A 150 4.88 11.44 -17.54
C LYS A 150 6.01 10.47 -17.92
N HIS A 151 7.28 10.87 -17.83
CA HIS A 151 8.45 10.03 -18.16
C HIS A 151 8.72 8.91 -17.14
N ALA A 152 9.45 7.86 -17.55
CA ALA A 152 9.95 6.75 -16.70
C ALA A 152 10.47 7.20 -15.31
N SER A 153 11.21 8.31 -15.26
CA SER A 153 11.78 8.91 -14.05
C SER A 153 10.75 9.51 -13.09
N GLU A 154 9.54 9.82 -13.57
CA GLU A 154 8.43 10.34 -12.79
C GLU A 154 7.51 9.24 -12.24
N PHE A 155 7.59 8.00 -12.76
CA PHE A 155 6.84 6.85 -12.22
C PHE A 155 7.45 6.28 -10.93
N LEU A 156 8.65 6.70 -10.54
CA LEU A 156 9.22 6.33 -9.25
C LEU A 156 8.62 7.15 -8.09
N SER A 157 7.80 8.16 -8.37
CA SER A 157 7.06 8.88 -7.34
C SER A 157 5.85 8.05 -6.89
N LEU A 158 6.09 7.08 -6.02
CA LEU A 158 5.07 6.56 -5.10
C LEU A 158 4.49 7.68 -4.18
N TRP A 159 4.99 8.91 -4.29
CA TRP A 159 4.90 9.98 -3.29
C TRP A 159 4.78 11.41 -3.89
N THR A 160 4.11 11.59 -5.01
CA THR A 160 3.72 12.96 -5.42
C THR A 160 2.31 12.98 -6.00
N ASP A 161 1.33 13.22 -5.13
CA ASP A 161 0.16 13.98 -5.56
C ASP A 161 0.13 15.32 -4.80
N GLY A 162 -0.39 16.35 -5.47
CA GLY A 162 -0.43 17.71 -4.97
C GLY A 162 -1.48 17.90 -3.88
N GLY A 163 -1.22 17.37 -2.68
CA GLY A 163 -1.99 17.68 -1.48
C GLY A 163 -3.19 16.78 -1.19
N SER A 164 -3.24 15.57 -1.73
CA SER A 164 -4.24 14.55 -1.41
C SER A 164 -3.59 13.32 -0.74
N TYR A 165 -4.35 12.63 0.10
CA TYR A 165 -3.87 11.50 0.89
C TYR A 165 -3.52 10.30 0.01
N ILE A 166 -2.35 9.70 0.21
CA ILE A 166 -1.98 8.41 -0.39
C ILE A 166 -2.74 7.30 0.36
N TYR A 167 -3.81 6.79 -0.24
CA TYR A 167 -4.48 5.56 0.21
C TYR A 167 -3.97 4.38 -0.64
N PRO A 168 -3.13 3.47 -0.11
CA PRO A 168 -2.84 2.23 -0.80
C PRO A 168 -4.12 1.37 -0.84
N ASN A 169 -4.76 1.30 -2.00
CA ASN A 169 -6.03 0.58 -2.23
C ASN A 169 -5.88 -0.96 -2.30
N ASN A 170 -4.94 -1.56 -1.54
CA ASN A 170 -4.86 -3.02 -1.41
C ASN A 170 -4.68 -3.47 0.05
N VAL A 171 -5.84 -3.47 0.72
CA VAL A 171 -6.32 -4.19 1.91
C VAL A 171 -5.44 -5.33 2.48
N ASN A 172 -4.51 -5.03 3.41
CA ASN A 172 -4.17 -5.85 4.59
C ASN A 172 -3.20 -5.07 5.57
N ASP A 173 -3.54 -3.81 5.82
CA ASP A 173 -3.35 -3.07 7.08
C ASP A 173 -2.03 -2.40 7.50
N THR A 174 -0.90 -2.44 6.77
CA THR A 174 0.29 -1.65 7.21
C THR A 174 1.05 -0.95 6.08
N PHE A 175 1.29 0.36 6.25
CA PHE A 175 2.33 1.09 5.52
C PHE A 175 3.69 0.79 6.16
N GLN A 176 4.47 -0.09 5.52
CA GLN A 176 5.81 -0.46 5.98
C GLN A 176 6.87 0.22 5.09
N ILE A 177 7.82 0.91 5.71
CA ILE A 177 9.04 1.36 5.05
C ILE A 177 10.15 0.38 5.44
N THR A 178 10.60 -0.43 4.47
CA THR A 178 11.63 -1.46 4.67
C THR A 178 13.05 -0.98 4.32
N ASP A 179 13.20 0.32 4.02
CA ASP A 179 14.50 0.92 3.71
C ASP A 179 15.40 1.02 4.97
N ALA A 180 16.70 0.78 4.80
CA ALA A 180 17.68 0.83 5.88
C ALA A 180 17.94 2.26 6.38
N GLY A 181 17.56 3.28 5.59
CA GLY A 181 17.78 4.71 5.87
C GLY A 181 16.85 5.36 6.90
N GLY A 182 15.85 4.63 7.42
CA GLY A 182 14.83 5.19 8.32
C GLY A 182 13.83 6.11 7.60
N LEU A 183 12.78 6.54 8.32
CA LEU A 183 11.76 7.45 7.78
C LEU A 183 12.15 8.91 8.03
N TYR A 184 12.50 9.64 6.97
CA TYR A 184 12.68 11.09 7.03
C TYR A 184 11.46 11.83 6.44
N VAL A 185 10.70 12.52 7.29
CA VAL A 185 9.59 13.37 6.88
C VAL A 185 9.97 14.84 7.15
N PRO A 186 10.18 15.67 6.13
CA PRO A 186 10.51 17.09 6.34
C PRO A 186 9.36 17.87 6.98
N GLY A 187 8.11 17.45 6.70
CA GLY A 187 6.87 18.05 7.20
C GLY A 187 6.41 17.51 8.56
N ASN A 188 5.09 17.52 8.77
CA ASN A 188 4.41 16.94 9.92
C ASN A 188 3.72 15.64 9.51
N ILE A 189 3.65 14.65 10.40
CA ILE A 189 2.93 13.40 10.22
C ILE A 189 1.57 13.53 10.91
N GLY A 190 0.49 13.48 10.13
CA GLY A 190 -0.88 13.39 10.64
C GLY A 190 -1.39 11.95 10.56
N ILE A 191 -1.86 11.41 11.68
CA ILE A 191 -2.59 10.13 11.72
C ILE A 191 -4.06 10.48 11.95
N ASN A 192 -4.90 10.14 10.97
CA ASN A 192 -6.34 10.46 10.92
C ASN A 192 -6.65 11.98 11.07
N THR A 193 -5.74 12.85 10.61
CA THR A 193 -5.96 14.31 10.58
C THR A 193 -5.30 14.91 9.35
N THR A 194 -6.03 15.78 8.63
CA THR A 194 -5.57 16.49 7.42
C THR A 194 -4.82 17.80 7.69
N GLY A 195 -4.86 18.28 8.93
CA GLY A 195 -4.17 19.48 9.37
C GLY A 195 -3.27 19.22 10.58
N PRO A 196 -2.18 18.45 10.43
CA PRO A 196 -1.28 18.20 11.56
C PRO A 196 -0.58 19.48 12.00
N THR A 197 -0.88 19.95 13.21
CA THR A 197 -0.31 21.18 13.80
C THR A 197 1.01 20.94 14.53
N GLN A 198 1.38 19.68 14.73
CA GLN A 198 2.61 19.23 15.38
C GLN A 198 3.33 18.22 14.50
N LYS A 199 4.63 18.01 14.75
CA LYS A 199 5.46 17.07 13.97
C LYS A 199 4.86 15.66 13.89
N LEU A 200 4.18 15.23 14.96
CA LEU A 200 3.29 14.09 14.96
C LEU A 200 1.97 14.55 15.58
N HIS A 201 0.87 14.45 14.83
CA HIS A 201 -0.49 14.71 15.30
C HIS A 201 -1.30 13.44 15.09
N ILE A 202 -1.69 12.79 16.18
CA ILE A 202 -2.59 11.62 16.16
C ILE A 202 -3.96 12.10 16.62
N PHE A 203 -4.96 11.95 15.78
CA PHE A 203 -6.33 12.34 16.05
C PHE A 203 -7.23 11.11 15.95
N SER A 204 -8.25 11.04 16.79
CA SER A 204 -9.29 10.02 16.71
C SER A 204 -10.52 10.55 17.42
N ASP A 205 -11.67 10.47 16.75
CA ASP A 205 -13.01 10.88 17.21
C ASP A 205 -13.79 9.70 17.80
N ASP A 206 -13.47 8.48 17.37
CA ASP A 206 -14.25 7.27 17.69
C ASP A 206 -13.53 6.33 18.68
N ASN A 207 -12.23 6.57 18.91
CA ASN A 207 -11.35 5.72 19.69
C ASN A 207 -10.21 6.54 20.31
N ASP A 208 -9.36 5.90 21.11
CA ASP A 208 -8.20 6.53 21.73
C ASP A 208 -7.18 7.03 20.70
N ALA A 209 -6.74 8.28 20.85
CA ALA A 209 -5.57 8.78 20.15
C ALA A 209 -4.31 8.36 20.92
N ALA A 210 -3.68 7.26 20.49
CA ALA A 210 -2.62 6.61 21.26
C ALA A 210 -1.40 6.18 20.44
N ILE A 211 -0.28 6.08 21.14
CA ILE A 211 0.98 5.46 20.68
C ILE A 211 1.19 4.19 21.48
N ARG A 212 1.44 3.09 20.77
CA ARG A 212 1.78 1.80 21.35
C ARG A 212 3.28 1.53 21.23
N LEU A 213 3.89 1.12 22.33
CA LEU A 213 5.29 0.69 22.42
C LEU A 213 5.30 -0.76 22.92
N GLU A 214 5.89 -1.69 22.17
CA GLU A 214 5.94 -3.11 22.55
C GLU A 214 7.26 -3.79 22.20
N THR A 215 7.69 -4.74 23.04
CA THR A 215 8.97 -5.47 22.86
C THR A 215 8.80 -6.88 22.25
N GLY A 216 7.70 -7.14 21.54
CA GLY A 216 7.41 -8.39 20.85
C GLY A 216 6.17 -9.16 21.35
N GLN A 217 6.00 -10.40 20.88
CA GLN A 217 4.85 -11.28 21.16
C GLN A 217 5.18 -12.46 22.10
N ARG A 218 6.30 -12.40 22.83
CA ARG A 218 6.73 -13.49 23.75
C ARG A 218 6.12 -13.32 25.15
N PRO A 219 5.97 -14.41 25.95
CA PRO A 219 5.63 -14.30 27.36
C PRO A 219 6.57 -13.33 28.09
N GLY A 220 6.03 -12.35 28.80
CA GLY A 220 6.81 -11.29 29.44
C GLY A 220 7.18 -10.10 28.53
N SER A 221 6.58 -9.98 27.34
CA SER A 221 6.74 -8.76 26.54
C SER A 221 6.15 -7.57 27.27
N HIS A 222 6.92 -6.48 27.33
CA HIS A 222 6.48 -5.24 27.92
C HIS A 222 5.77 -4.44 26.84
N ASN A 223 4.57 -3.98 27.15
CA ASN A 223 3.87 -3.04 26.31
C ASN A 223 3.34 -1.89 27.15
N PHE A 224 3.46 -0.70 26.56
CA PHE A 224 2.87 0.50 27.08
C PHE A 224 2.09 1.16 25.97
N THR A 225 0.86 1.53 26.28
CA THR A 225 0.05 2.41 25.44
C THR A 225 -0.05 3.74 26.16
N MET A 226 0.28 4.83 25.46
CA MET A 226 0.12 6.17 25.98
C MET A 226 -0.70 7.02 25.02
N GLY A 227 -1.57 7.87 25.54
CA GLY A 227 -2.42 8.69 24.69
C GLY A 227 -3.53 9.37 25.47
N VAL A 228 -4.52 9.88 24.73
CA VAL A 228 -5.74 10.43 25.29
C VAL A 228 -6.85 9.40 25.15
N ASP A 229 -7.44 9.04 26.29
CA ASP A 229 -8.57 8.12 26.36
C ASP A 229 -9.86 8.84 25.98
N ASN A 230 -10.53 8.39 24.91
CA ASN A 230 -11.72 9.06 24.40
C ASN A 230 -12.97 8.84 25.28
N ASN A 231 -12.95 7.89 26.22
CA ASN A 231 -14.07 7.65 27.12
C ASN A 231 -14.15 8.70 28.26
N ASP A 232 -13.01 9.26 28.68
CA ASP A 232 -12.97 10.25 29.78
C ASP A 232 -12.07 11.46 29.54
N ASN A 233 -11.51 11.61 28.34
CA ASN A 233 -10.65 12.72 27.90
C ASN A 233 -9.36 12.89 28.73
N LYS A 234 -8.90 11.85 29.42
CA LYS A 234 -7.68 11.92 30.25
C LYS A 234 -6.47 11.44 29.46
N PHE A 235 -5.32 12.06 29.70
CA PHE A 235 -4.06 11.49 29.24
C PHE A 235 -3.67 10.31 30.15
N LYS A 236 -3.35 9.16 29.55
CA LYS A 236 -3.07 7.94 30.30
C LYS A 236 -1.83 7.22 29.77
N ILE A 237 -1.16 6.50 30.68
CA ILE A 237 -0.18 5.46 30.34
C ILE A 237 -0.64 4.16 30.97
N ASN A 238 -0.81 3.14 30.13
CA ASN A 238 -1.35 1.85 30.48
C ASN A 238 -0.36 0.74 30.18
N VAL A 239 -0.43 -0.34 30.96
CA VAL A 239 0.13 -1.63 30.54
C VAL A 239 -0.95 -2.39 29.78
N GLY A 240 -0.59 -3.01 28.67
CA GLY A 240 -1.51 -3.80 27.85
C GLY A 240 -1.85 -3.10 26.54
N HIS A 241 -3.11 -3.24 26.11
CA HIS A 241 -3.54 -2.92 24.75
C HIS A 241 -4.22 -1.55 24.64
N HIS A 242 -5.33 -1.32 25.36
CA HIS A 242 -6.15 -0.11 25.23
C HIS A 242 -5.98 0.83 26.43
N LEU A 243 -6.20 2.13 26.24
CA LEU A 243 -6.31 3.05 27.37
C LEU A 243 -7.59 2.69 28.17
N GLY A 244 -7.66 3.11 29.43
CA GLY A 244 -8.82 2.84 30.29
C GLY A 244 -8.83 1.50 31.05
N TYR A 245 -8.06 0.48 30.64
CA TYR A 245 -8.08 -0.84 31.32
C TYR A 245 -7.17 -0.93 32.56
N ALA A 246 -5.86 -0.76 32.40
CA ALA A 246 -4.86 -0.92 33.48
C ALA A 246 -3.97 0.34 33.56
N ASN A 247 -4.59 1.44 33.99
CA ASN A 247 -3.98 2.76 34.04
C ASN A 247 -2.89 2.81 35.13
N GLN A 248 -1.65 3.07 34.75
CA GLN A 248 -0.54 3.27 35.68
C GLN A 248 -0.31 4.74 36.00
N PHE A 249 -0.51 5.61 35.00
CA PHE A 249 -0.35 7.05 35.12
C PHE A 249 -1.53 7.74 34.43
N VAL A 250 -2.12 8.74 35.09
CA VAL A 250 -3.28 9.47 34.59
C VAL A 250 -3.06 10.96 34.82
N ILE A 251 -3.36 11.80 33.83
CA ILE A 251 -3.52 13.25 33.99
C ILE A 251 -4.95 13.60 33.63
N GLU A 252 -5.65 14.21 34.58
CA GLU A 252 -7.00 14.72 34.39
C GLU A 252 -6.99 16.13 33.76
N GLU A 253 -8.09 16.52 33.13
CA GLU A 253 -8.24 17.86 32.53
C GLU A 253 -7.98 19.00 33.56
N GLY A 254 -8.34 18.78 34.83
CA GLY A 254 -8.05 19.71 35.94
C GLY A 254 -6.57 19.77 36.37
N GLY A 255 -5.69 19.02 35.70
CA GLY A 255 -4.25 18.96 35.96
C GLY A 255 -3.87 18.13 37.19
N ASN A 256 -4.77 17.29 37.70
CA ASN A 256 -4.45 16.34 38.76
C ASN A 256 -3.78 15.10 38.16
N VAL A 257 -2.80 14.54 38.88
CA VAL A 257 -2.02 13.37 38.45
C VAL A 257 -2.35 12.17 39.34
N GLY A 258 -2.69 11.06 38.72
CA GLY A 258 -2.91 9.78 39.37
C GLY A 258 -1.77 8.80 39.07
N ILE A 259 -1.23 8.15 40.10
CA ILE A 259 -0.29 7.01 39.96
C ILE A 259 -0.98 5.77 40.52
N GLY A 260 -1.32 4.83 39.64
CA GLY A 260 -2.18 3.67 39.97
C GLY A 260 -3.60 4.05 40.42
N ALA A 261 -3.99 5.31 40.27
CA ALA A 261 -5.30 5.85 40.63
C ALA A 261 -5.91 6.56 39.41
N VAL A 262 -7.22 6.39 39.20
CA VAL A 262 -7.92 6.89 38.00
C VAL A 262 -8.89 8.04 38.29
N ASN A 263 -9.26 8.20 39.56
CA ASN A 263 -10.05 9.31 40.08
C ASN A 263 -9.26 9.96 41.19
N THR A 264 -8.88 11.22 40.98
CA THR A 264 -7.99 11.96 41.88
C THR A 264 -8.74 13.11 42.52
N THR A 265 -8.65 13.23 43.85
CA THR A 265 -9.24 14.36 44.59
C THR A 265 -8.21 15.45 44.87
N GLU A 266 -6.94 15.12 44.73
CA GLU A 266 -5.79 15.99 45.01
C GLU A 266 -4.86 16.07 43.79
N LYS A 267 -4.00 17.09 43.76
CA LYS A 267 -3.06 17.33 42.65
C LYS A 267 -2.17 16.13 42.33
N LEU A 268 -1.77 15.37 43.35
CA LEU A 268 -1.11 14.08 43.20
C LEU A 268 -1.82 13.05 44.07
N THR A 269 -2.41 12.05 43.44
CA THR A 269 -3.02 10.90 44.12
C THR A 269 -2.23 9.65 43.75
N VAL A 270 -1.70 8.93 44.76
CA VAL A 270 -0.97 7.68 44.55
C VAL A 270 -1.73 6.54 45.23
N ALA A 271 -2.12 5.53 44.47
CA ALA A 271 -2.67 4.29 45.02
C ALA A 271 -1.54 3.40 45.53
N GLY A 272 -1.06 3.67 46.74
CA GLY A 272 0.01 2.92 47.36
C GLY A 272 0.89 3.77 48.26
N THR A 273 1.94 3.15 48.81
CA THR A 273 2.94 3.87 49.62
C THR A 273 3.90 4.64 48.71
N ILE A 274 4.16 5.90 49.06
CA ILE A 274 5.19 6.71 48.39
C ILE A 274 6.49 6.59 49.18
N HIS A 275 7.57 6.16 48.53
CA HIS A 275 8.89 6.02 49.14
C HIS A 275 9.88 6.99 48.48
N SER A 276 10.36 7.98 49.25
CA SER A 276 11.45 8.88 48.85
C SER A 276 12.80 8.26 49.23
N ILE A 277 13.62 7.91 48.24
CA ILE A 277 14.93 7.26 48.42
C ILE A 277 15.98 8.26 48.94
N SER A 278 15.86 9.53 48.57
CA SER A 278 16.76 10.61 48.95
C SER A 278 16.01 11.94 48.87
N GLY A 279 16.34 12.88 49.74
CA GLY A 279 15.78 14.23 49.70
C GLY A 279 14.40 14.42 50.33
N GLY A 280 13.70 13.36 50.77
CA GLY A 280 12.47 13.47 51.55
C GLY A 280 11.26 14.05 50.80
N PHE A 281 10.31 14.62 51.53
CA PHE A 281 9.14 15.35 50.99
C PHE A 281 9.16 16.81 51.46
N LYS A 282 9.01 17.77 50.54
CA LYS A 282 9.01 19.20 50.83
C LYS A 282 7.59 19.73 51.06
N PHE A 283 7.42 20.54 52.10
CA PHE A 283 6.16 21.20 52.43
C PHE A 283 6.12 22.66 51.97
N PRO A 284 4.92 23.28 51.93
CA PRO A 284 4.76 24.68 51.53
C PRO A 284 5.53 25.70 52.40
N ASP A 285 5.85 25.37 53.65
CA ASP A 285 6.67 26.18 54.55
C ASP A 285 8.18 26.12 54.21
N GLY A 286 8.55 25.32 53.21
CA GLY A 286 9.92 25.13 52.74
C GLY A 286 10.67 24.01 53.46
N THR A 287 10.13 23.46 54.54
CA THR A 287 10.75 22.35 55.27
C THR A 287 10.69 21.05 54.48
N VAL A 288 11.64 20.16 54.75
CA VAL A 288 11.74 18.85 54.10
C VAL A 288 11.75 17.77 55.16
N GLN A 289 10.80 16.85 55.08
CA GLN A 289 10.76 15.68 55.94
C GLN A 289 11.59 14.56 55.32
N THR A 290 12.80 14.36 55.85
CA THR A 290 13.73 13.30 55.45
C THR A 290 13.65 12.04 56.33
N THR A 291 12.96 12.14 57.47
CA THR A 291 12.66 11.03 58.40
C THR A 291 11.21 11.19 58.86
N ALA A 292 10.58 10.15 59.40
CA ALA A 292 9.26 10.29 60.00
C ALA A 292 9.22 11.48 60.98
N ALA A 293 8.14 12.27 60.98
CA ALA A 293 7.93 13.26 62.02
C ALA A 293 7.87 12.54 63.37
N SER A 294 8.88 12.73 64.21
CA SER A 294 8.83 12.40 65.63
C SER A 294 7.85 13.36 66.30
N GLY A 295 6.55 13.10 66.14
CA GLY A 295 5.48 13.85 66.78
C GLY A 295 5.45 13.53 68.27
N GLY A 296 6.14 14.32 69.07
CA GLY A 296 6.08 14.28 70.52
C GLY A 296 6.99 15.35 71.11
N PHE A 297 6.48 16.14 72.05
CA PHE A 297 7.30 17.01 72.87
C PHE A 297 8.51 16.24 73.40
N LYS A 298 9.71 16.83 73.38
CA LYS A 298 10.86 16.16 73.98
C LYS A 298 10.58 16.01 75.48
N THR A 299 10.57 14.78 75.98
CA THR A 299 10.34 14.50 77.40
C THR A 299 11.67 14.15 78.08
N TYR A 300 11.77 14.50 79.34
CA TYR A 300 12.82 14.09 80.25
C TYR A 300 12.20 13.48 81.49
N ASP A 301 12.82 12.41 81.99
CA ASP A 301 12.47 11.75 83.23
C ASP A 301 13.76 11.35 83.94
N SER A 302 13.95 11.85 85.17
CA SER A 302 15.15 11.53 85.94
C SER A 302 15.17 10.12 86.53
N GLY A 303 14.04 9.42 86.52
CA GLY A 303 13.78 8.33 87.47
C GLY A 303 13.78 8.82 88.92
N TRP A 304 13.53 7.90 89.87
CA TRP A 304 13.62 8.19 91.31
C TRP A 304 15.09 8.26 91.76
N PHE A 305 15.44 9.29 92.52
CA PHE A 305 16.78 9.46 93.10
C PHE A 305 16.69 9.87 94.57
N PRO A 306 17.60 9.41 95.44
CA PRO A 306 17.55 9.70 96.85
C PRO A 306 17.73 11.20 97.10
N CYS A 307 17.03 11.71 98.10
CA CYS A 307 17.14 13.08 98.58
C CYS A 307 17.18 13.14 100.11
N SER A 308 17.88 14.14 100.63
CA SER A 308 17.95 14.53 102.02
C SER A 308 17.95 16.04 102.15
N THR A 309 17.60 16.54 103.34
CA THR A 309 17.58 17.97 103.64
C THR A 309 18.90 18.66 103.31
N GLY A 310 18.81 19.87 102.76
CA GLY A 310 19.95 20.70 102.32
C GLY A 310 20.69 20.20 101.08
N GLY A 311 20.34 19.04 100.51
CA GLY A 311 21.03 18.48 99.36
C GLY A 311 20.76 19.21 98.04
N THR A 312 21.77 19.24 97.16
CA THR A 312 21.69 19.82 95.81
C THR A 312 21.87 18.73 94.76
N TYR A 313 20.93 18.62 93.81
CA TYR A 313 20.90 17.55 92.81
C TYR A 313 20.85 18.14 91.39
N ASN A 314 21.91 17.91 90.61
CA ASN A 314 21.96 18.32 89.21
C ASN A 314 21.45 17.20 88.31
N LYS A 315 20.49 17.51 87.44
CA LYS A 315 19.92 16.57 86.48
C LYS A 315 20.14 17.06 85.06
N ILE A 316 20.73 16.20 84.24
CA ILE A 316 21.00 16.46 82.83
C ILE A 316 19.77 16.00 82.04
N HIS A 317 19.05 16.94 81.44
CA HIS A 317 17.82 16.68 80.68
C HIS A 317 18.00 16.74 79.16
N ASN A 318 19.03 17.42 78.65
CA ASN A 318 19.33 17.52 77.21
C ASN A 318 18.14 17.88 76.30
N LEU A 319 17.14 18.58 76.85
CA LEU A 319 15.98 19.04 76.07
C LEU A 319 16.36 20.15 75.08
N ASN A 320 17.53 20.78 75.27
CA ASN A 320 18.07 21.89 74.47
C ASN A 320 17.14 23.11 74.44
N THR A 321 16.38 23.32 75.51
CA THR A 321 15.47 24.44 75.70
C THR A 321 15.31 24.73 77.19
N THR A 322 15.06 25.98 77.55
CA THR A 322 14.60 26.40 78.88
C THR A 322 13.08 26.57 78.93
N ALA A 323 12.40 26.51 77.78
CA ALA A 323 10.95 26.51 77.68
C ALA A 323 10.46 25.06 77.85
N PHE A 324 10.14 24.70 79.09
CA PHE A 324 9.57 23.40 79.41
C PHE A 324 8.63 23.51 80.59
N ILE A 325 7.71 22.56 80.69
CA ILE A 325 6.94 22.31 81.91
C ILE A 325 7.71 21.24 82.70
N ALA A 326 8.05 21.50 83.96
CA ALA A 326 8.67 20.51 84.84
C ALA A 326 7.87 20.34 86.13
N ILE A 327 7.76 19.09 86.58
CA ILE A 327 7.11 18.72 87.83
C ILE A 327 8.11 17.93 88.67
N LEU A 328 8.25 18.32 89.95
CA LEU A 328 9.01 17.59 90.95
C LEU A 328 8.07 16.75 91.81
N TYR A 329 8.37 15.47 91.92
CA TYR A 329 7.68 14.51 92.75
C TYR A 329 8.57 14.09 93.93
N PHE A 330 7.94 13.78 95.05
CA PHE A 330 8.55 13.15 96.22
C PHE A 330 7.90 11.79 96.48
N ALA A 331 8.68 10.80 96.92
CA ALA A 331 8.22 9.49 97.37
C ALA A 331 9.00 9.03 98.61
N THR A 332 8.39 8.13 99.38
CA THR A 332 9.00 7.59 100.61
C THR A 332 10.03 6.49 100.33
N ASP A 333 10.06 5.93 99.12
CA ASP A 333 11.00 4.88 98.70
C ASP A 333 11.44 5.04 97.23
N SER A 334 12.39 4.20 96.82
CA SER A 334 12.97 4.20 95.47
C SER A 334 12.02 3.72 94.37
N ASN A 335 10.88 3.13 94.74
CA ASN A 335 9.89 2.59 93.81
C ASN A 335 8.76 3.60 93.53
N GLY A 336 8.72 4.71 94.26
CA GLY A 336 7.70 5.75 94.10
C GLY A 336 6.47 5.55 94.97
N SER A 337 6.55 4.78 96.05
CA SER A 337 5.43 4.63 96.97
C SER A 337 5.05 5.98 97.60
N ASN A 338 3.74 6.22 97.73
CA ASN A 338 3.17 7.48 98.24
C ASN A 338 3.67 8.72 97.48
N ALA A 339 3.87 8.60 96.17
CA ALA A 339 4.35 9.70 95.35
C ALA A 339 3.40 10.91 95.42
N GLN A 340 3.96 12.07 95.73
CA GLN A 340 3.24 13.34 95.81
C GLN A 340 3.97 14.40 94.99
N ASN A 341 3.22 15.33 94.41
CA ASN A 341 3.82 16.52 93.84
C ASN A 341 4.43 17.36 94.96
N VAL A 342 5.64 17.84 94.76
CA VAL A 342 6.28 18.79 95.67
C VAL A 342 5.68 20.16 95.39
N SER A 343 4.75 20.60 96.25
CA SER A 343 4.05 21.88 96.16
C SER A 343 4.48 22.88 97.24
N ASP A 344 5.32 22.44 98.16
CA ASP A 344 5.80 23.18 99.33
C ASP A 344 7.21 23.75 99.14
N GLY A 345 7.70 23.75 97.90
CA GLY A 345 8.97 24.34 97.51
C GLY A 345 8.95 25.86 97.60
N PHE A 346 9.32 26.44 98.74
CA PHE A 346 9.49 27.90 98.89
C PHE A 346 10.70 28.25 99.73
N ARG A 347 11.20 29.48 99.52
CA ARG A 347 12.18 30.11 100.40
C ARG A 347 11.43 31.07 101.32
N ASP A 348 11.56 30.90 102.63
CA ASP A 348 10.91 31.77 103.60
C ASP A 348 11.65 33.10 103.80
N TYR A 349 11.07 34.00 104.60
CA TYR A 349 11.63 35.33 104.87
C TYR A 349 12.96 35.28 105.62
N GLU A 350 13.25 34.18 106.32
CA GLU A 350 14.51 33.95 107.04
C GLU A 350 15.59 33.35 106.12
N GLY A 351 15.24 33.07 104.86
CA GLY A 351 16.13 32.54 103.85
C GLY A 351 16.25 31.02 103.88
N GLU A 352 15.48 30.34 104.73
CA GLU A 352 15.44 28.88 104.79
C GLU A 352 14.63 28.34 103.61
N GLU A 353 15.18 27.34 102.92
CA GLU A 353 14.50 26.63 101.86
C GLU A 353 13.70 25.47 102.46
N ARG A 354 12.46 25.31 102.03
CA ARG A 354 11.53 24.25 102.46
C ARG A 354 11.01 23.51 101.23
N GLY A 355 10.82 22.20 101.34
CA GLY A 355 10.42 21.37 100.20
C GLY A 355 11.50 21.32 99.12
N GLY A 356 11.24 20.60 98.04
CA GLY A 356 12.12 20.56 96.87
C GLY A 356 11.81 21.68 95.88
N ILE A 357 12.82 22.39 95.39
CA ILE A 357 12.67 23.49 94.42
C ILE A 357 13.56 23.25 93.21
N ILE A 358 13.02 23.42 92.01
CA ILE A 358 13.82 23.53 90.77
C ILE A 358 14.31 24.97 90.66
N LYS A 359 15.61 25.20 90.89
CA LYS A 359 16.15 26.54 91.12
C LYS A 359 16.91 27.12 89.93
N ASN A 360 17.77 26.32 89.31
CA ASN A 360 18.57 26.73 88.16
C ASN A 360 18.14 25.91 86.94
N ILE A 361 17.68 26.57 85.89
CA ILE A 361 17.26 25.93 84.64
C ILE A 361 18.18 26.45 83.52
N ASN A 362 18.89 25.53 82.86
CA ASN A 362 19.73 25.80 81.70
C ASN A 362 19.24 24.95 80.51
N LEU A 363 19.88 25.09 79.34
CA LEU A 363 19.47 24.37 78.12
C LEU A 363 19.53 22.83 78.25
N THR A 364 20.42 22.31 79.11
CA THR A 364 20.68 20.88 79.22
C THR A 364 20.59 20.34 80.65
N THR A 365 20.47 21.22 81.64
CA THR A 365 20.44 20.82 83.06
C THR A 365 19.43 21.63 83.84
N PHE A 366 18.87 21.03 84.87
CA PHE A 366 18.33 21.81 85.97
C PHE A 366 18.85 21.31 87.32
N THR A 367 18.90 22.22 88.29
CA THR A 367 19.33 21.96 89.66
C THR A 367 18.11 21.92 90.56
N ILE A 368 17.94 20.81 91.27
CA ILE A 368 16.98 20.67 92.36
C ILE A 368 17.70 20.96 93.67
N GLN A 369 17.11 21.81 94.49
CA GLN A 369 17.56 22.10 95.84
C GLN A 369 16.53 21.56 96.82
N ALA A 370 16.96 20.65 97.70
CA ALA A 370 16.16 20.19 98.82
C ALA A 370 16.17 21.24 99.94
N GLY A 371 15.02 21.42 100.58
CA GLY A 371 14.88 22.31 101.72
C GLY A 371 15.82 21.93 102.86
N ALA A 372 16.30 22.95 103.59
CA ALA A 372 17.18 22.79 104.74
C ALA A 372 16.44 22.17 105.93
N THR A 373 15.13 22.46 106.08
CA THR A 373 14.30 21.96 107.17
C THR A 373 13.70 20.58 106.87
N TYR A 374 13.10 20.41 105.69
CA TYR A 374 12.48 19.17 105.22
C TYR A 374 12.54 19.08 103.68
N VAL A 375 12.53 17.86 103.13
CA VAL A 375 12.48 17.59 101.68
C VAL A 375 11.05 17.62 101.13
N HIS A 376 10.05 17.33 101.95
CA HIS A 376 8.62 17.36 101.59
C HIS A 376 7.76 17.31 102.86
N THR A 377 6.57 17.90 102.81
CA THR A 377 5.54 17.77 103.84
C THR A 377 4.37 16.91 103.36
N GLY A 378 4.00 15.92 104.17
CA GLY A 378 2.82 15.09 103.95
C GLY A 378 1.85 15.16 105.12
N LEU A 379 0.78 14.38 105.02
CA LEU A 379 -0.13 14.11 106.12
C LEU A 379 -0.03 12.63 106.49
N ASP A 380 -0.04 12.32 107.79
CA ASP A 380 -0.19 10.95 108.26
C ASP A 380 -1.62 10.43 108.08
N ASN A 381 -1.85 9.16 108.38
CA ASN A 381 -3.16 8.51 108.29
C ASN A 381 -4.23 9.12 109.25
N THR A 382 -3.82 10.03 110.14
CA THR A 382 -4.69 10.78 111.05
C THR A 382 -4.84 12.26 110.66
N GLY A 383 -4.26 12.68 109.53
CA GLY A 383 -4.32 14.06 109.04
C GLY A 383 -3.35 15.02 109.72
N ASN A 384 -2.39 14.54 110.52
CA ASN A 384 -1.34 15.38 111.09
C ASN A 384 -0.21 15.57 110.09
N ARG A 385 0.40 16.76 110.12
CA ARG A 385 1.56 17.08 109.29
C ARG A 385 2.77 16.20 109.64
N ILE A 386 3.36 15.56 108.62
CA ILE A 386 4.66 14.91 108.70
C ILE A 386 5.65 15.70 107.85
N ASP A 387 6.80 16.03 108.43
CA ASP A 387 7.93 16.60 107.72
C ASP A 387 8.95 15.49 107.42
N TYR A 388 9.21 15.23 106.13
CA TYR A 388 10.19 14.24 105.72
C TYR A 388 11.56 14.90 105.61
N ASN A 389 12.58 14.32 106.26
CA ASN A 389 13.97 14.80 106.17
C ASN A 389 14.78 14.09 105.07
N SER A 390 14.25 13.00 104.55
CA SER A 390 14.81 12.25 103.42
C SER A 390 13.73 11.46 102.68
N GLY A 391 14.04 11.02 101.47
CA GLY A 391 13.18 10.18 100.63
C GLY A 391 13.71 10.12 99.22
N TYR A 392 12.84 10.13 98.22
CA TYR A 392 13.22 10.09 96.81
C TYR A 392 12.51 11.16 96.01
N TYR A 393 13.27 11.89 95.20
CA TYR A 393 12.71 12.82 94.22
C TYR A 393 12.66 12.18 92.83
N ARG A 394 11.73 12.64 92.01
CA ARG A 394 11.70 12.39 90.56
C ARG A 394 11.22 13.64 89.86
N VAL A 395 11.83 13.96 88.73
CA VAL A 395 11.49 15.12 87.94
C VAL A 395 11.15 14.68 86.53
N ILE A 396 10.00 15.15 86.07
CA ILE A 396 9.53 14.93 84.70
C ILE A 396 9.42 16.29 84.05
N ALA A 397 10.04 16.45 82.89
CA ALA A 397 10.01 17.70 82.12
C ALA A 397 9.58 17.45 80.67
N ILE A 398 8.82 18.39 80.11
CA ILE A 398 8.31 18.35 78.74
C ILE A 398 8.70 19.65 78.05
N ALA A 399 9.55 19.58 77.03
CA ALA A 399 9.93 20.71 76.20
C ALA A 399 8.72 21.25 75.44
N LEU A 400 8.53 22.57 75.44
CA LEU A 400 7.44 23.25 74.75
C LEU A 400 7.79 23.63 73.31
#